data_AF-A0A8J2JCE4-F1
#
_entry.id   AF-A0A8J2JCE4-F1
#
_cell.length_a   1.000
_cell.length_b   1.000
_cell.length_c   1.000
_cell.angle_alpha   90.00
_cell.angle_beta   90.00
_cell.angle_gamma   90.00
#
_symmetry.space_group_name_H-M   'P 1'
#
loop_
_entity.id
_entity.type
_entity.pdbx_description
1 polymer ?
#
loop_
_entity_poly.entity_id
_entity_poly.type
_entity_poly.pdbx_seq_one_letter_code
_entity_poly.pdbx_strand_id
1 'polypeptide(L)' 'IIDGENISKIGLHDLRGKLTIIPQDPVLFSGTLRFNLDPFEQYSDFEIWKALELAHLTSFVTSLP' A
#
# COMPACT_ATOMS: atom_id res chain seq x y z
N ILE A 1 14.31 -5.45 -18.89
CA ILE A 1 14.21 -4.09 -19.47
C ILE A 1 12.80 -3.61 -19.21
N ILE A 2 12.61 -2.39 -18.71
CA ILE A 2 11.30 -1.74 -18.55
C ILE A 2 11.40 -0.42 -19.30
N ASP A 3 10.42 -0.09 -20.14
CA ASP A 3 10.39 1.12 -20.98
C ASP A 3 11.67 1.36 -21.81
N GLY A 4 12.34 0.28 -22.24
CA GLY A 4 13.61 0.37 -22.98
C GLY A 4 14.87 0.50 -22.11
N GLU A 5 14.73 0.69 -20.79
CA GLU A 5 15.84 0.82 -19.85
C GLU A 5 16.21 -0.49 -19.16
N ASN A 6 17.51 -0.72 -18.97
CA ASN A 6 17.99 -1.87 -18.20
C ASN A 6 17.84 -1.58 -16.70
N ILE A 7 16.90 -2.28 -16.04
CA ILE A 7 16.59 -2.16 -14.62
C ILE A 7 17.79 -2.42 -13.69
N SER A 8 18.81 -3.16 -14.13
CA SER A 8 20.02 -3.39 -13.33
C SER A 8 20.82 -2.10 -13.09
N LYS A 9 20.51 -1.03 -13.83
CA LYS A 9 21.10 0.30 -13.66
C LYS A 9 20.32 1.19 -12.68
N ILE A 10 19.13 0.76 -12.25
CA ILE A 10 18.26 1.50 -11.32
C ILE A 10 18.55 0.99 -9.90
N GLY A 11 18.59 1.91 -8.92
CA GLY A 11 18.74 1.52 -7.51
C GLY A 11 17.59 0.61 -7.05
N LEU A 12 17.90 -0.43 -6.29
CA LEU A 12 16.89 -1.39 -5.83
C LEU A 12 15.77 -0.72 -5.02
N HIS A 13 16.11 0.26 -4.18
CA HIS A 13 15.12 1.00 -3.38
C HIS A 13 14.19 1.83 -4.27
N ASP A 14 14.74 2.55 -5.25
CA ASP A 14 13.96 3.34 -6.20
C ASP A 14 13.02 2.48 -7.03
N LEU A 15 13.49 1.32 -7.49
CA LEU A 15 12.67 0.38 -8.24
C LEU A 15 11.54 -0.19 -7.38
N ARG A 16 11.83 -0.57 -6.12
CA ARG A 16 10.82 -1.09 -5.18
C ARG A 16 9.79 -0.05 -4.78
N GLY A 17 10.17 1.22 -4.66
CA GLY A 17 9.22 2.30 -4.32
C GLY A 17 8.21 2.61 -5.44
N LYS A 18 8.51 2.18 -6.69
CA LYS A 18 7.66 2.42 -7.87
C LYS A 18 6.91 1.18 -8.35
N LEU A 19 7.06 0.05 -7.67
CA LEU A 19 6.40 -1.21 -8.00
C LEU A 19 5.54 -1.69 -6.83
N THR A 20 4.25 -1.82 -7.06
CA THR A 20 3.31 -2.39 -6.07
C THR A 20 2.93 -3.80 -6.50
N ILE A 21 3.02 -4.75 -5.56
CA ILE A 21 2.60 -6.14 -5.77
C ILE A 21 1.58 -6.52 -4.70
N ILE A 22 0.58 -7.33 -5.09
CA ILE A 22 -0.39 -7.92 -4.16
C ILE A 22 0.03 -9.37 -3.93
N PRO A 23 0.35 -9.78 -2.67
CA PRO A 23 0.72 -11.16 -2.38
C PRO A 23 -0.48 -12.10 -2.52
N GLN A 24 -0.22 -13.38 -2.78
CA GLN A 24 -1.27 -14.41 -2.85
C GLN A 24 -1.88 -14.70 -1.48
N ASP A 25 -1.03 -14.78 -0.44
CA ASP A 25 -1.45 -14.91 0.96
C ASP A 25 -1.29 -13.56 1.67
N PRO A 26 -2.37 -12.99 2.25
CA PRO A 26 -2.28 -11.73 2.97
C PRO A 26 -1.51 -11.91 4.28
N VAL A 27 -0.56 -11.01 4.54
CA VAL A 27 0.17 -10.94 5.80
C VAL A 27 -0.06 -9.56 6.40
N LEU A 28 -0.51 -9.53 7.66
CA LEU A 28 -0.72 -8.29 8.42
C LEU A 28 0.23 -8.26 9.61
N PHE A 29 0.70 -7.08 9.95
CA PHE A 29 1.46 -6.83 11.17
C PHE A 29 0.51 -6.54 12.34
N SER A 30 0.94 -6.91 13.55
CA SER A 30 0.25 -6.49 14.77
C SER A 30 0.30 -4.96 14.87
N GLY A 31 -0.86 -4.33 15.06
CA GLY A 31 -0.98 -2.87 15.08
C GLY A 31 -2.35 -2.41 14.63
N THR A 32 -2.47 -1.12 14.31
CA THR A 32 -3.72 -0.56 13.80
C THR A 32 -3.90 -0.86 12.31
N LEU A 33 -5.13 -0.73 11.81
CA LEU A 33 -5.39 -0.76 10.37
C LEU A 33 -4.60 0.35 9.66
N ARG A 34 -4.53 1.54 10.26
CA ARG A 34 -3.78 2.69 9.71
C ARG A 34 -2.30 2.36 9.52
N PHE A 35 -1.67 1.73 10.50
CA PHE A 35 -0.27 1.28 10.41
C PHE A 35 -0.04 0.25 9.30
N ASN A 36 -0.97 -0.69 9.12
CA ASN A 36 -0.87 -1.69 8.06
C ASN A 36 -1.07 -1.09 6.65
N LEU A 37 -1.79 0.02 6.52
CA LEU A 37 -2.02 0.72 5.25
C LEU A 37 -0.93 1.74 4.92
N ASP A 38 -0.41 2.43 5.93
CA ASP A 38 0.57 3.52 5.77
C ASP A 38 1.50 3.56 6.99
N PRO A 39 2.50 2.66 7.06
CA PRO A 39 3.42 2.57 8.20
C PRO A 39 4.38 3.77 8.31
N PHE A 40 4.44 4.63 7.28
CA PHE A 40 5.32 5.80 7.23
C PHE A 40 4.57 7.13 7.37
N GLU A 41 3.26 7.09 7.61
CA GLU A 41 2.40 8.28 7.78
C GLU A 41 2.54 9.29 6.63
N GLN A 42 2.63 8.78 5.40
CA GLN A 42 2.84 9.60 4.20
C GLN A 42 1.56 10.18 3.62
N TYR A 43 0.41 9.60 3.94
CA TYR A 43 -0.89 9.97 3.37
C TYR A 43 -1.80 10.56 4.43
N SER A 44 -2.73 11.42 4.02
CA SER A 44 -3.76 11.97 4.91
C SER A 44 -4.89 10.96 5.15
N ASP A 45 -5.67 11.17 6.21
CA ASP A 45 -6.83 10.31 6.51
C ASP A 45 -7.86 10.31 5.37
N PHE A 46 -8.02 11.44 4.67
CA PHE A 46 -8.88 11.52 3.50
C PHE A 46 -8.43 10.57 2.38
N GLU A 47 -7.13 10.51 2.10
CA GLU A 47 -6.57 9.61 1.08
C GLU A 47 -6.72 8.15 1.47
N ILE A 48 -6.56 7.82 2.75
CA ILE A 48 -6.79 6.47 3.26
C ILE A 48 -8.26 6.06 3.14
N TRP A 49 -9.20 6.93 3.54
CA TRP A 49 -10.63 6.64 3.38
C TRP A 49 -11.03 6.46 1.93
N LYS A 50 -10.47 7.26 1.03
CA LYS A 50 -10.67 7.08 -0.42
C LYS A 50 -10.11 5.74 -0.92
N ALA A 51 -8.95 5.31 -0.43
CA ALA A 51 -8.40 3.99 -0.77
C ALA A 51 -9.28 2.85 -0.26
N LEU A 52 -9.81 2.97 0.97
CA LEU A 52 -10.76 2.00 1.54
C LEU A 52 -12.08 1.94 0.77
N GLU A 53 -12.57 3.07 0.26
CA GLU A 53 -13.76 3.12 -0.60
C GLU A 53 -13.53 2.38 -1.92
N LEU A 54 -12.40 2.64 -2.58
CA LEU A 54 -12.02 1.96 -3.82
C LEU A 54 -11.79 0.44 -3.63
N ALA A 55 -11.38 0.03 -2.44
CA ALA A 55 -11.23 -1.37 -2.05
C ALA A 55 -12.52 -2.00 -1.51
N HIS A 56 -13.64 -1.26 -1.46
CA HIS A 56 -14.92 -1.69 -0.90
C HIS A 56 -14.87 -2.12 0.59
N LEU A 57 -13.98 -1.52 1.38
CA LEU A 57 -13.77 -1.83 2.79
C LEU A 57 -14.41 -0.83 3.76
N THR A 58 -14.92 0.31 3.28
CA THR A 58 -15.46 1.39 4.13
C THR A 58 -16.51 0.90 5.13
N SER A 59 -17.48 0.09 4.69
CA SER A 59 -18.54 -0.43 5.57
C SER A 59 -18.00 -1.36 6.66
N PHE A 60 -17.04 -2.21 6.32
CA PHE A 60 -16.37 -3.10 7.26
C PHE A 60 -15.62 -2.30 8.32
N VAL A 61 -14.80 -1.33 7.90
CA VAL A 61 -13.99 -0.52 8.82
C VAL A 61 -14.86 0.31 9.77
N THR A 62 -15.94 0.92 9.27
CA THR A 62 -16.86 1.71 10.09
C THR A 62 -17.69 0.86 11.07
N SER A 63 -17.82 -0.44 10.79
CA SER A 63 -18.49 -1.38 11.71
C SER A 63 -17.61 -1.85 12.86
N LEU A 64 -16.30 -1.63 12.78
CA LEU A 64 -15.38 -1.99 13.85
C LEU A 64 -15.61 -1.08 15.07
N PRO A 65 -15.53 -1.64 16.29
CA PRO A 65 -15.77 -0.92 17.53
C PRO A 65 -14.73 0.14 17.85
#